data_AF-A0A654F033-F1
#
_entry.id   AF-A0A654F033-F1
#
_cell.length_a   1.000
_cell.length_b   1.000
_cell.length_c   1.000
_cell.angle_alpha   90.00
_cell.angle_beta   90.00
_cell.angle_gamma   90.00
#
_symmetry.space_group_name_H-M   'P 1'
#
loop_
_entity.id
_entity.type
_entity.pdbx_description
1 polymer ?
#
loop_
_entity_poly.entity_id
_entity_poly.type
_entity_poly.pdbx_seq_one_letter_code
_entity_poly.pdbx_strand_id
1 'polypeptide(L)'
;MKGGGGGGGGGGGGKRRWKVLVIGVLVLVILSMLVPLAFLLGLHNGFHSPGFVTVQPASSFESFTRINATKHTQRDVSERVDEVLQKINPVLPKKSDINVGSRDVNATSGTDSKKRGLPVSPTVVANPSPANKTKSEASYTGVQRKIVSGDETWRTCEVKYGSYCLWREENKEPMKDAKVKQMKDQLFVARAYYPSIAKMPSQSKLTRDMKQNIQEFERILSESSQDADLPPQVDKKLQKMEAVIAKAKSFPVDCNNVDKKLRQILDLTEDEASFHMKQSVFLYQLAVQTMPKSLHCLSMRLTVEHFKSDSLEDPISEKFSDPSLLHFVIISDNILASSVVINSTVVHARDSKNFVFHVLTDEQNYFAMKQWFIRNPCKQSTVQVLNIEKLELDDSDMKLSLSAEFRVSFPSGDLLASQQNRTHYLSLFSQSHYLLPKLFDKLEKVVILDDDVVVQRDLSPLWDLDMEGKVNGAVKSCTVRLGQLRSLKRGNFDTNACLWMSGLNVVDLARWRALGVSETYQKYYKEQMSIGDESSEAIALQASLLTFQDQVYALDDKWALSGLGYDYYINAQAIKNAAILHYNGNMKPWLELGIPNYKNYWRRHLSREDRFLSDCNVNP
;
A
#
# COMPACT_ATOMS: atom_id res chain seq x y z
N MET A 1 33.29 75.32 -30.31
CA MET A 1 32.55 76.31 -29.50
C MET A 1 31.81 75.58 -28.40
N LYS A 2 31.79 76.18 -27.20
CA LYS A 2 31.17 75.72 -25.96
C LYS A 2 29.65 75.47 -26.06
N GLY A 3 29.17 74.60 -25.17
CA GLY A 3 27.91 74.75 -24.42
C GLY A 3 26.79 73.79 -24.84
N GLY A 4 26.11 73.07 -23.95
CA GLY A 4 26.17 72.99 -22.48
C GLY A 4 24.97 72.24 -21.90
N GLY A 5 25.13 71.67 -20.70
CA GLY A 5 24.10 71.29 -19.69
C GLY A 5 23.20 70.08 -20.02
N GLY A 6 22.89 69.14 -19.15
CA GLY A 6 23.09 68.95 -17.71
C GLY A 6 21.97 68.00 -17.20
N GLY A 7 22.26 67.18 -16.18
CA GLY A 7 21.25 66.49 -15.37
C GLY A 7 21.37 64.96 -15.29
N GLY A 8 22.21 64.46 -14.37
CA GLY A 8 22.19 63.08 -13.91
C GLY A 8 21.77 63.00 -12.45
N GLY A 9 20.70 62.26 -12.17
CA GLY A 9 20.25 61.88 -10.83
C GLY A 9 19.88 60.40 -10.77
N GLY A 10 20.77 59.57 -10.22
CA GLY A 10 20.43 58.26 -9.66
C GLY A 10 20.01 58.41 -8.19
N GLY A 11 19.45 57.44 -7.47
CA GLY A 11 19.13 56.05 -7.71
C GLY A 11 18.50 55.50 -6.40
N GLY A 12 17.61 54.50 -6.48
CA GLY A 12 16.92 54.02 -5.27
C GLY A 12 16.18 52.66 -5.33
N GLY A 13 16.25 51.90 -6.43
CA GLY A 13 15.43 50.68 -6.60
C GLY A 13 16.09 49.34 -6.27
N GLY A 14 17.41 49.22 -6.36
CA GLY A 14 18.09 47.90 -6.39
C GLY A 14 18.25 47.19 -5.04
N LYS A 15 18.37 47.92 -3.93
CA LYS A 15 18.71 47.33 -2.61
C LYS A 15 17.55 46.61 -1.91
N ARG A 16 16.29 46.92 -2.23
CA ARG A 16 15.12 46.27 -1.59
C ARG A 16 14.81 44.89 -2.15
N ARG A 17 14.90 44.70 -3.48
CA ARG A 17 14.64 43.41 -4.14
C ARG A 17 15.61 42.30 -3.71
N TRP A 18 16.88 42.64 -3.49
CA TRP A 18 17.89 41.64 -3.12
C TRP A 18 17.73 41.16 -1.68
N LYS A 19 17.32 42.04 -0.76
CA LYS A 19 17.02 41.67 0.63
C LYS A 19 15.83 40.72 0.76
N VAL A 20 14.79 40.91 -0.06
CA VAL A 20 13.61 40.01 -0.07
C VAL A 20 13.97 38.61 -0.57
N LEU A 21 14.81 38.52 -1.61
CA LEU A 21 15.30 37.22 -2.12
C LEU A 21 16.18 36.49 -1.09
N VAL A 22 17.08 37.21 -0.41
CA VAL A 22 17.93 36.62 0.65
C VAL A 22 17.09 36.13 1.84
N ILE A 23 16.04 36.87 2.23
CA ILE A 23 15.12 36.44 3.28
C ILE A 23 14.32 35.22 2.83
N GLY A 24 13.83 35.18 1.58
CA GLY A 24 13.12 34.02 1.03
C GLY A 24 13.98 32.75 1.02
N VAL A 25 15.26 32.87 0.66
CA VAL A 25 16.21 31.73 0.69
C VAL A 25 16.46 31.28 2.13
N LEU A 26 16.65 32.20 3.09
CA LEU A 26 16.82 31.85 4.51
C LEU A 26 15.59 31.14 5.08
N VAL A 27 14.38 31.61 4.74
CA VAL A 27 13.12 30.96 5.14
C VAL A 27 13.02 29.56 4.54
N LEU A 28 13.36 29.38 3.26
CA LEU A 28 13.37 28.06 2.63
C LEU A 28 14.39 27.12 3.27
N VAL A 29 15.59 27.59 3.61
CA VAL A 29 16.60 26.80 4.31
C VAL A 29 16.11 26.40 5.70
N ILE A 30 15.53 27.33 6.45
CA ILE A 30 14.98 27.06 7.79
C ILE A 30 13.83 26.05 7.70
N LEU A 31 12.90 26.21 6.76
CA LEU A 31 11.81 25.26 6.55
C LEU A 31 12.33 23.89 6.10
N SER A 32 13.36 23.84 5.25
CA SER A 32 13.97 22.59 4.80
C SER A 32 14.64 21.80 5.94
N MET A 33 15.02 22.45 7.03
CA MET A 33 15.59 21.78 8.22
C MET A 33 14.57 21.52 9.31
N LEU A 34 13.66 22.46 9.58
CA LEU A 34 12.68 22.35 10.65
C LEU A 34 11.52 21.41 10.30
N VAL A 35 11.11 21.35 9.03
CA VAL A 35 10.00 20.45 8.62
C VAL A 35 10.39 18.98 8.80
N PRO A 36 11.57 18.50 8.34
CA PRO A 36 12.03 17.14 8.65
C PRO A 36 12.23 16.90 10.15
N LEU A 37 12.68 17.90 10.92
CA LEU A 37 12.90 17.75 12.36
C LEU A 37 11.57 17.63 13.13
N ALA A 38 10.57 18.45 12.79
CA ALA A 38 9.21 18.33 13.32
C ALA A 38 8.57 16.99 12.96
N PHE A 39 8.93 16.46 11.78
CA PHE A 39 8.52 15.14 11.32
C PHE A 39 9.16 14.01 12.14
N LEU A 40 10.48 14.07 12.36
CA LEU A 40 11.24 13.13 13.19
C LEU A 40 10.79 13.16 14.66
N LEU A 41 10.38 14.32 15.17
CA LEU A 41 9.89 14.50 16.54
C LEU A 41 8.41 14.16 16.71
N GLY A 42 7.72 13.69 15.66
CA GLY A 42 6.34 13.22 15.76
C GLY A 42 5.29 14.31 16.03
N LEU A 43 5.61 15.59 15.75
CA LEU A 43 4.68 16.72 15.97
C LEU A 43 3.54 16.79 14.94
N HIS A 44 3.43 15.82 14.03
CA HIS A 44 2.58 15.85 12.83
C HIS A 44 1.19 15.20 12.99
N ASN A 45 0.66 15.05 14.22
CA ASN A 45 -0.62 14.39 14.53
C ASN A 45 -1.89 14.98 13.86
N GLY A 46 -1.76 15.93 12.93
CA GLY A 46 -2.86 16.62 12.24
C GLY A 46 -2.91 16.44 10.72
N PHE A 47 -2.02 15.67 10.08
CA PHE A 47 -2.15 15.40 8.65
C PHE A 47 -3.15 14.26 8.41
N HIS A 48 -4.37 14.63 8.06
CA HIS A 48 -5.35 13.68 7.51
C HIS A 48 -4.89 13.27 6.11
N SER A 49 -4.70 11.96 5.91
CA SER A 49 -4.47 11.40 4.58
C SER A 49 -5.72 11.62 3.72
N PRO A 50 -5.60 12.09 2.47
CA PRO A 50 -6.69 11.92 1.50
C PRO A 50 -6.91 10.41 1.27
N GLY A 51 -8.16 10.00 1.11
CA GLY A 51 -8.53 8.63 0.71
C GLY A 51 -8.86 7.60 1.79
N PHE A 52 -9.06 7.98 3.07
CA PHE A 52 -9.36 7.00 4.12
C PHE A 52 -10.87 6.89 4.41
N VAL A 53 -11.58 5.96 3.76
CA VAL A 53 -12.94 5.56 4.16
C VAL A 53 -12.85 4.28 5.01
N THR A 54 -12.63 4.41 6.32
CA THR A 54 -12.76 3.26 7.24
C THR A 54 -14.23 2.89 7.43
N VAL A 55 -14.67 1.86 6.73
CA VAL A 55 -15.96 1.23 6.99
C VAL A 55 -15.81 0.25 8.16
N GLN A 56 -16.09 0.68 9.38
CA GLN A 56 -16.32 -0.27 10.49
C GLN A 56 -17.65 -1.01 10.27
N PRO A 57 -17.86 -2.26 10.71
CA PRO A 57 -19.17 -2.94 10.65
C PRO A 57 -20.12 -2.38 11.71
N ALA A 58 -21.42 -2.33 11.43
CA ALA A 58 -22.44 -1.90 12.40
C ALA A 58 -22.59 -2.96 13.51
N SER A 59 -21.74 -2.88 14.52
CA SER A 59 -21.97 -3.46 15.83
C SER A 59 -21.61 -2.40 16.86
N SER A 60 -22.49 -2.21 17.84
CA SER A 60 -22.31 -1.35 19.00
C SER A 60 -20.98 -1.63 19.69
N PHE A 61 -19.97 -0.83 19.37
CA PHE A 61 -18.81 -0.64 20.23
C PHE A 61 -18.68 0.85 20.41
N GLU A 62 -18.96 1.29 21.63
CA GLU A 62 -18.91 2.67 22.05
C GLU A 62 -17.60 3.32 21.59
N SER A 63 -17.75 4.51 21.02
CA SER A 63 -16.82 5.62 21.07
C SER A 63 -15.56 5.36 21.92
N PHE A 64 -14.43 5.07 21.29
CA PHE A 64 -13.15 5.48 21.88
C PHE A 64 -13.01 6.98 21.69
N THR A 65 -13.69 7.70 22.56
CA THR A 65 -13.42 9.09 22.90
C THR A 65 -11.92 9.22 23.17
N ARG A 66 -11.34 10.36 22.77
CA ARG A 66 -10.06 10.88 23.25
C ARG A 66 -9.84 10.48 24.72
N ILE A 67 -9.01 9.46 24.95
CA ILE A 67 -8.47 9.22 26.27
C ILE A 67 -7.37 10.25 26.43
N ASN A 68 -7.72 11.34 27.12
CA ASN A 68 -6.73 12.10 27.87
C ASN A 68 -5.92 11.08 28.68
N ALA A 69 -4.62 11.02 28.40
CA ALA A 69 -3.65 10.24 29.15
C ALA A 69 -3.63 10.74 30.61
N THR A 70 -4.54 10.25 31.43
CA THR A 70 -4.54 10.31 32.90
C THR A 70 -5.80 9.61 33.41
N LYS A 71 -5.75 8.28 33.48
CA LYS A 71 -6.50 7.35 34.36
C LYS A 71 -6.77 6.02 33.64
N HIS A 72 -5.73 5.20 33.47
CA HIS A 72 -5.94 3.76 33.41
C HIS A 72 -5.97 3.24 34.86
N THR A 73 -7.09 2.62 35.23
CA THR A 73 -7.25 1.91 36.50
C THR A 73 -6.33 0.69 36.52
N GLN A 74 -5.64 0.52 37.65
CA GLN A 74 -4.59 -0.47 37.92
C GLN A 74 -4.94 -1.96 37.67
N ARG A 75 -6.21 -2.29 37.36
CA ARG A 75 -6.71 -3.67 37.19
C ARG A 75 -6.56 -4.21 35.77
N ASP A 76 -6.90 -3.43 34.73
CA ASP A 76 -6.79 -3.88 33.31
C ASP A 76 -5.33 -4.12 32.88
N VAL A 77 -4.41 -3.39 33.50
CA VAL A 77 -2.96 -3.51 33.25
C VAL A 77 -2.38 -4.77 33.90
N SER A 78 -3.00 -5.30 34.96
CA SER A 78 -2.54 -6.53 35.60
C SER A 78 -2.85 -7.74 34.74
N GLU A 79 -4.10 -7.89 34.28
CA GLU A 79 -4.53 -9.06 33.50
C GLU A 79 -3.76 -9.21 32.19
N ARG A 80 -3.54 -8.12 31.46
CA ARG A 80 -2.87 -8.15 30.15
C ARG A 80 -1.39 -8.52 30.24
N VAL A 81 -0.73 -8.11 31.33
CA VAL A 81 0.69 -8.41 31.57
C VAL A 81 0.86 -9.80 32.19
N ASP A 82 -0.09 -10.26 33.02
CA ASP A 82 -0.08 -11.63 33.54
C ASP A 82 -0.27 -12.66 32.40
N GLU A 83 -1.04 -12.31 31.37
CA GLU A 83 -1.23 -13.11 30.16
C GLU A 83 0.04 -13.23 29.30
N VAL A 84 0.83 -12.15 29.22
CA VAL A 84 2.13 -12.12 28.53
C VAL A 84 3.19 -12.87 29.33
N LEU A 85 3.23 -12.71 30.66
CA LEU A 85 4.14 -13.42 31.55
C LEU A 85 3.87 -14.93 31.58
N GLN A 86 2.62 -15.37 31.50
CA GLN A 86 2.28 -16.79 31.35
C GLN A 86 2.81 -17.39 30.04
N LYS A 87 2.86 -16.60 28.95
CA LYS A 87 3.40 -17.04 27.66
C LYS A 87 4.95 -17.08 27.62
N ILE A 88 5.64 -16.47 28.57
CA ILE A 88 7.11 -16.38 28.64
C ILE A 88 7.72 -17.43 29.60
N ASN A 89 6.91 -18.17 30.37
CA ASN A 89 7.42 -19.23 31.23
C ASN A 89 8.13 -20.33 30.42
N PRO A 90 9.39 -20.68 30.71
CA PRO A 90 10.05 -21.79 30.04
C PRO A 90 9.38 -23.09 30.45
N VAL A 91 9.04 -23.92 29.47
CA VAL A 91 8.65 -25.32 29.70
C VAL A 91 9.85 -26.03 30.33
N LEU A 92 9.79 -26.25 31.64
CA LEU A 92 10.74 -27.10 32.34
C LEU A 92 10.65 -28.54 31.78
N PRO A 93 11.78 -29.21 31.51
CA PRO A 93 11.75 -30.62 31.12
C PRO A 93 11.19 -31.45 32.27
N LYS A 94 10.23 -32.34 31.97
CA LYS A 94 9.67 -33.30 32.92
C LYS A 94 10.81 -34.08 33.58
N LYS A 95 10.94 -33.95 34.91
CA LYS A 95 11.71 -34.87 35.74
C LYS A 95 11.08 -36.25 35.63
N SER A 96 11.88 -37.23 35.25
CA SER A 96 11.60 -38.65 35.39
C SER A 96 11.29 -38.98 36.85
N ASP A 97 10.17 -39.67 37.07
CA ASP A 97 9.76 -40.17 38.38
C ASP A 97 10.82 -41.14 38.94
N ILE A 98 11.42 -40.75 40.06
CA ILE A 98 12.14 -41.66 40.96
C ILE A 98 11.11 -42.10 42.01
N ASN A 99 10.53 -43.28 41.83
CA ASN A 99 9.79 -43.95 42.89
C ASN A 99 10.77 -44.79 43.72
N VAL A 100 11.04 -44.33 44.94
CA VAL A 100 11.60 -45.15 46.01
C VAL A 100 10.43 -45.82 46.72
N GLY A 101 10.25 -47.11 46.45
CA GLY A 101 9.47 -48.03 47.28
C GLY A 101 10.41 -49.14 47.74
N SER A 102 10.57 -49.30 49.05
CA SER A 102 11.48 -50.26 49.67
C SER A 102 10.76 -51.59 49.95
N ARG A 103 11.54 -52.67 49.78
CA ARG A 103 11.43 -54.04 50.36
C ARG A 103 10.62 -55.14 49.65
N ASP A 104 11.41 -56.04 49.06
CA ASP A 104 11.63 -57.45 49.47
C ASP A 104 11.17 -58.61 48.54
N VAL A 105 12.21 -59.23 47.94
CA VAL A 105 12.54 -60.67 47.91
C VAL A 105 11.98 -61.60 46.80
N ASN A 106 12.95 -62.12 46.02
CA ASN A 106 13.09 -63.40 45.28
C ASN A 106 12.12 -63.78 44.13
N ALA A 107 12.67 -63.98 42.92
CA ALA A 107 12.92 -65.32 42.33
C ALA A 107 13.27 -65.28 40.81
N THR A 108 14.45 -65.82 40.51
CA THR A 108 14.94 -66.61 39.36
C THR A 108 14.21 -66.69 37.99
N SER A 109 15.04 -66.44 36.95
CA SER A 109 15.33 -67.25 35.73
C SER A 109 14.35 -67.39 34.55
N GLY A 110 14.92 -67.27 33.33
CA GLY A 110 14.56 -68.08 32.15
C GLY A 110 14.33 -67.30 30.84
N THR A 111 15.36 -67.16 29.98
CA THR A 111 15.55 -67.84 28.66
C THR A 111 14.76 -67.26 27.46
N ASP A 112 15.46 -66.63 26.50
CA ASP A 112 15.75 -67.10 25.11
C ASP A 112 14.64 -66.72 24.09
N SER A 113 14.85 -66.33 22.83
CA SER A 113 16.02 -66.21 21.95
C SER A 113 15.62 -65.52 20.62
N LYS A 114 16.59 -64.85 19.96
CA LYS A 114 16.99 -64.88 18.51
C LYS A 114 15.89 -64.81 17.40
N LYS A 115 16.03 -64.18 16.22
CA LYS A 115 17.16 -63.74 15.36
C LYS A 115 16.63 -63.09 14.05
N ARG A 116 17.43 -62.17 13.46
CA ARG A 116 17.76 -61.88 12.02
C ARG A 116 16.62 -61.72 10.97
N GLY A 117 16.71 -60.88 9.92
CA GLY A 117 17.76 -60.04 9.32
C GLY A 117 17.27 -59.43 7.97
N LEU A 118 17.92 -58.36 7.51
CA LEU A 118 17.80 -57.57 6.25
C LEU A 118 18.07 -58.39 4.94
N PRO A 119 18.10 -57.89 3.64
CA PRO A 119 18.19 -56.49 3.11
C PRO A 119 17.51 -56.11 1.73
N VAL A 120 17.47 -54.78 1.43
CA VAL A 120 17.74 -53.99 0.16
C VAL A 120 16.83 -54.02 -1.12
N SER A 121 16.47 -52.79 -1.55
CA SER A 121 15.96 -52.11 -2.80
C SER A 121 16.22 -52.73 -4.22
N PRO A 122 15.59 -52.29 -5.38
CA PRO A 122 15.37 -50.89 -5.83
C PRO A 122 14.17 -50.53 -6.79
N THR A 123 14.16 -49.25 -7.20
CA THR A 123 13.25 -48.39 -8.00
C THR A 123 13.07 -48.72 -9.49
N VAL A 124 11.86 -48.53 -10.09
CA VAL A 124 11.62 -48.17 -11.53
C VAL A 124 10.30 -47.39 -11.73
N VAL A 125 10.31 -46.45 -12.69
CA VAL A 125 9.26 -45.53 -13.21
C VAL A 125 8.58 -46.10 -14.48
N ALA A 126 7.26 -45.88 -14.69
CA ALA A 126 6.62 -45.47 -15.98
C ALA A 126 5.05 -45.48 -15.98
N ASN A 127 4.47 -44.46 -16.63
CA ASN A 127 3.06 -44.18 -17.05
C ASN A 127 2.65 -45.00 -18.32
N PRO A 128 1.46 -44.85 -19.02
CA PRO A 128 0.08 -44.33 -18.72
C PRO A 128 -1.14 -45.12 -19.35
N SER A 129 -2.39 -44.67 -19.02
CA SER A 129 -3.71 -44.70 -19.75
C SER A 129 -4.57 -46.00 -19.85
N PRO A 130 -5.93 -45.98 -20.15
CA PRO A 130 -6.84 -44.89 -20.58
C PRO A 130 -8.23 -44.78 -19.85
N ALA A 131 -9.05 -43.86 -20.37
CA ALA A 131 -10.30 -43.25 -19.88
C ALA A 131 -11.54 -44.13 -19.59
N ASN A 132 -12.43 -43.62 -18.71
CA ASN A 132 -13.88 -43.68 -18.91
C ASN A 132 -14.62 -42.49 -18.26
N LYS A 133 -15.65 -42.00 -18.97
CA LYS A 133 -16.48 -40.83 -18.66
C LYS A 133 -17.55 -41.17 -17.62
N THR A 134 -17.74 -40.30 -16.62
CA THR A 134 -19.08 -40.06 -16.04
C THR A 134 -19.15 -38.66 -15.41
N LYS A 135 -20.28 -37.98 -15.65
CA LYS A 135 -20.66 -36.68 -15.10
C LYS A 135 -20.89 -36.79 -13.58
N SER A 136 -20.36 -35.85 -12.80
CA SER A 136 -20.92 -35.45 -11.50
C SER A 136 -20.34 -34.11 -11.05
N GLU A 137 -21.20 -33.27 -10.47
CA GLU A 137 -20.96 -31.92 -9.95
C GLU A 137 -19.75 -31.84 -9.00
N ALA A 138 -18.91 -30.81 -9.20
CA ALA A 138 -17.71 -30.58 -8.42
C ALA A 138 -18.01 -29.71 -7.19
N SER A 139 -18.15 -30.38 -6.05
CA SER A 139 -18.00 -29.79 -4.71
C SER A 139 -16.51 -29.58 -4.43
N TYR A 140 -16.12 -28.35 -4.11
CA TYR A 140 -14.75 -27.98 -3.74
C TYR A 140 -14.46 -28.40 -2.29
N THR A 141 -13.62 -29.42 -2.09
CA THR A 141 -12.98 -29.68 -0.79
C THR A 141 -11.54 -29.21 -0.81
N GLY A 142 -11.26 -28.12 -0.10
CA GLY A 142 -9.93 -27.55 0.11
C GLY A 142 -9.08 -28.42 1.04
N VAL A 143 -7.82 -28.62 0.66
CA VAL A 143 -6.80 -29.33 1.44
C VAL A 143 -6.25 -28.40 2.52
N GLN A 144 -6.49 -28.74 3.79
CA GLN A 144 -6.01 -28.03 4.97
C GLN A 144 -4.56 -28.43 5.28
N ARG A 145 -3.62 -27.48 5.30
CA ARG A 145 -2.29 -27.63 5.90
C ARG A 145 -2.25 -26.94 7.27
N LYS A 146 -1.73 -27.66 8.26
CA LYS A 146 -1.53 -27.23 9.66
C LYS A 146 -0.68 -25.95 9.74
N ILE A 147 -1.27 -24.90 10.30
CA ILE A 147 -0.59 -23.68 10.77
C ILE A 147 -0.28 -23.86 12.27
N VAL A 148 0.96 -23.58 12.65
CA VAL A 148 1.45 -23.57 14.03
C VAL A 148 0.96 -22.29 14.72
N SER A 149 0.40 -22.41 15.92
CA SER A 149 -0.33 -21.36 16.62
C SER A 149 0.56 -20.20 17.11
N GLY A 150 0.23 -18.98 16.68
CA GLY A 150 0.73 -17.73 17.26
C GLY A 150 -0.17 -16.55 16.85
N ASP A 151 -1.49 -16.69 17.03
CA ASP A 151 -2.43 -16.23 16.00
C ASP A 151 -3.41 -15.05 16.27
N GLU A 152 -3.17 -14.18 17.25
CA GLU A 152 -4.17 -13.14 17.64
C GLU A 152 -3.75 -11.66 17.51
N THR A 153 -2.49 -11.27 17.71
CA THR A 153 -2.09 -9.84 17.70
C THR A 153 -1.82 -9.24 16.31
N TRP A 154 -1.48 -10.05 15.32
CA TRP A 154 -1.09 -9.60 13.97
C TRP A 154 -2.28 -9.38 13.03
N ARG A 155 -3.44 -9.99 13.31
CA ARG A 155 -4.63 -9.92 12.44
C ARG A 155 -5.38 -8.58 12.50
N THR A 156 -5.11 -7.76 13.51
CA THR A 156 -5.63 -6.38 13.59
C THR A 156 -4.87 -5.40 12.69
N CYS A 157 -3.70 -5.80 12.19
CA CYS A 157 -2.83 -4.95 11.36
C CYS A 157 -3.52 -4.56 10.05
N GLU A 158 -4.12 -5.51 9.31
CA GLU A 158 -4.67 -5.26 7.97
C GLU A 158 -5.77 -4.20 7.96
N VAL A 159 -6.63 -4.16 8.99
CA VAL A 159 -7.66 -3.12 9.11
C VAL A 159 -7.02 -1.74 9.31
N LYS A 160 -6.03 -1.65 10.20
CA LYS A 160 -5.42 -0.36 10.57
C LYS A 160 -4.46 0.17 9.51
N TYR A 161 -3.69 -0.71 8.88
CA TYR A 161 -2.54 -0.33 8.06
C TYR A 161 -2.57 -0.89 6.63
N GLY A 162 -3.50 -1.79 6.31
CA GLY A 162 -3.81 -2.20 4.94
C GLY A 162 -2.65 -2.87 4.23
N SER A 163 -2.39 -2.43 2.99
CA SER A 163 -1.34 -2.98 2.13
C SER A 163 0.06 -2.93 2.76
N TYR A 164 0.32 -2.03 3.72
CA TYR A 164 1.57 -2.02 4.48
C TYR A 164 1.81 -3.33 5.26
N CYS A 165 0.77 -3.95 5.83
CA CYS A 165 0.95 -5.18 6.62
C CYS A 165 1.44 -6.33 5.74
N LEU A 166 0.80 -6.50 4.57
CA LEU A 166 1.20 -7.50 3.58
C LEU A 166 2.61 -7.20 3.07
N TRP A 167 2.90 -5.94 2.71
CA TRP A 167 4.23 -5.54 2.29
C TRP A 167 5.30 -5.86 3.36
N ARG A 168 5.02 -5.53 4.63
CA ARG A 168 5.95 -5.77 5.75
C ARG A 168 6.23 -7.26 5.94
N GLU A 169 5.24 -8.12 5.77
CA GLU A 169 5.40 -9.58 5.91
C GLU A 169 6.30 -10.14 4.81
N GLU A 170 6.00 -9.77 3.56
CA GLU A 170 6.72 -10.22 2.37
C GLU A 170 8.15 -9.67 2.30
N ASN A 171 8.36 -8.45 2.81
CA ASN A 171 9.67 -7.77 2.81
C ASN A 171 10.33 -7.79 4.20
N LYS A 172 9.94 -8.71 5.07
CA LYS A 172 10.54 -8.84 6.39
C LYS A 172 11.98 -9.31 6.27
N GLU A 173 12.93 -8.39 6.42
CA GLU A 173 14.34 -8.74 6.46
C GLU A 173 14.70 -9.39 7.82
N PRO A 174 15.39 -10.55 7.82
CA PRO A 174 15.89 -11.14 9.04
C PRO A 174 17.04 -10.28 9.57
N MET A 175 16.77 -9.52 10.64
CA MET A 175 17.80 -8.75 11.31
C MET A 175 18.84 -9.69 11.94
N LYS A 176 20.12 -9.43 11.66
CA LYS A 176 21.27 -10.08 12.30
C LYS A 176 21.62 -9.33 13.59
N ASP A 177 20.75 -9.43 14.57
CA ASP A 177 20.73 -8.62 15.80
C ASP A 177 20.68 -9.49 17.07
N ALA A 178 21.20 -10.72 17.02
CA ALA A 178 21.11 -11.67 18.12
C ALA A 178 21.87 -11.17 19.37
N LYS A 179 23.08 -10.63 19.18
CA LYS A 179 23.85 -10.04 20.28
C LYS A 179 23.23 -8.73 20.76
N VAL A 180 22.74 -7.89 19.84
CA VAL A 180 22.01 -6.67 20.19
C VAL A 180 20.77 -6.98 21.04
N LYS A 181 19.99 -8.00 20.68
CA LYS A 181 18.84 -8.49 21.46
C LYS A 181 19.27 -8.98 22.84
N GLN A 182 20.30 -9.81 22.93
CA GLN A 182 20.86 -10.25 24.21
C GLN A 182 21.28 -9.07 25.10
N MET A 183 21.92 -8.04 24.52
CA MET A 183 22.28 -6.82 25.24
C MET A 183 21.05 -6.06 25.75
N LYS A 184 20.01 -5.91 24.93
CA LYS A 184 18.73 -5.29 25.32
C LYS A 184 18.07 -6.04 26.47
N ASP A 185 18.00 -7.37 26.40
CA ASP A 185 17.41 -8.20 27.44
C ASP A 185 18.16 -8.04 28.78
N GLN A 186 19.50 -8.07 28.74
CA GLN A 186 20.32 -7.84 29.93
C GLN A 186 20.15 -6.42 30.48
N LEU A 187 20.06 -5.41 29.61
CA LEU A 187 19.78 -4.04 30.03
C LEU A 187 18.43 -3.93 30.74
N PHE A 188 17.39 -4.59 30.24
CA PHE A 188 16.08 -4.60 30.89
C PHE A 188 16.12 -5.26 32.27
N VAL A 189 16.78 -6.41 32.38
CA VAL A 189 16.98 -7.09 33.68
C VAL A 189 17.79 -6.20 34.64
N ALA A 190 18.86 -5.58 34.16
CA ALA A 190 19.68 -4.68 34.97
C ALA A 190 18.85 -3.47 35.47
N ARG A 191 18.10 -2.82 34.60
CA ARG A 191 17.21 -1.70 34.97
C ARG A 191 16.15 -2.09 35.99
N ALA A 192 15.65 -3.34 35.93
CA ALA A 192 14.66 -3.82 36.88
C ALA A 192 15.23 -4.05 38.29
N TYR A 193 16.44 -4.61 38.40
CA TYR A 193 17.08 -4.89 39.69
C TYR A 193 17.77 -3.66 40.31
N TYR A 194 18.24 -2.72 39.49
CA TYR A 194 19.02 -1.57 39.93
C TYR A 194 18.37 -0.76 41.08
N PRO A 195 17.09 -0.37 41.04
CA PRO A 195 16.46 0.40 42.10
C PRO A 195 16.45 -0.31 43.46
N SER A 196 16.33 -1.64 43.47
CA SER A 196 16.32 -2.45 44.69
C SER A 196 17.72 -2.55 45.30
N ILE A 197 18.75 -2.75 44.47
CA ILE A 197 20.14 -2.79 44.91
C ILE A 197 20.62 -1.41 45.37
N ALA A 198 20.20 -0.34 44.68
CA ALA A 198 20.56 1.04 45.02
C ALA A 198 20.08 1.48 46.41
N LYS A 199 18.99 0.88 46.92
CA LYS A 199 18.46 1.13 48.26
C LYS A 199 19.27 0.46 49.38
N MET A 200 20.22 -0.43 49.06
CA MET A 200 21.06 -1.13 50.05
C MET A 200 22.38 -0.37 50.24
N PRO A 201 22.59 0.36 51.37
CA PRO A 201 23.80 1.17 51.55
C PRO A 201 25.08 0.32 51.59
N SER A 202 24.98 -0.93 52.08
CA SER A 202 26.08 -1.89 52.14
C SER A 202 26.57 -2.35 50.75
N GLN A 203 25.81 -2.09 49.69
CA GLN A 203 26.12 -2.51 48.31
C GLN A 203 26.49 -1.34 47.40
N SER A 204 27.02 -0.25 47.94
CA SER A 204 27.43 0.95 47.18
C SER A 204 28.34 0.65 45.98
N LYS A 205 29.27 -0.29 46.13
CA LYS A 205 30.15 -0.75 45.03
C LYS A 205 29.35 -1.40 43.90
N LEU A 206 28.45 -2.33 44.22
CA LEU A 206 27.61 -3.03 43.23
C LEU A 206 26.67 -2.05 42.52
N THR A 207 26.06 -1.13 43.25
CA THR A 207 25.21 -0.07 42.70
C THR A 207 25.98 0.77 41.67
N ARG A 208 27.21 1.19 41.99
CA ARG A 208 28.06 1.95 41.07
C ARG A 208 28.43 1.12 39.83
N ASP A 209 28.85 -0.12 40.02
CA ASP A 209 29.22 -1.01 38.92
C ASP A 209 28.03 -1.26 37.99
N MET A 210 26.84 -1.50 38.55
CA MET A 210 25.60 -1.70 37.79
C MET A 210 25.17 -0.46 37.01
N LYS A 211 25.21 0.72 37.65
CA LYS A 211 24.94 2.00 36.97
C LYS A 211 25.87 2.21 35.77
N GLN A 212 27.16 1.94 35.95
CA GLN A 212 28.15 2.12 34.88
C GLN A 212 27.90 1.17 33.71
N ASN A 213 27.60 -0.12 33.98
CA ASN A 213 27.28 -1.08 32.91
C ASN A 213 25.97 -0.71 32.19
N ILE A 214 24.94 -0.23 32.91
CA ILE A 214 23.68 0.25 32.31
C ILE A 214 23.96 1.40 31.34
N GLN A 215 24.67 2.44 31.78
CA GLN A 215 25.02 3.61 30.95
C GLN A 215 25.87 3.22 29.74
N GLU A 216 26.79 2.26 29.93
CA GLU A 216 27.63 1.76 28.84
C GLU A 216 26.80 1.01 27.79
N PHE A 217 25.85 0.16 28.20
CA PHE A 217 24.94 -0.53 27.29
C PHE A 217 24.01 0.45 26.57
N GLU A 218 23.47 1.44 27.28
CA GLU A 218 22.62 2.49 26.70
C GLU A 218 23.35 3.24 25.59
N ARG A 219 24.62 3.62 25.82
CA ARG A 219 25.44 4.30 24.80
C ARG A 219 25.73 3.42 23.59
N ILE A 220 25.99 2.12 23.81
CA ILE A 220 26.23 1.20 22.68
C ILE A 220 24.94 1.02 21.88
N LEU A 221 23.82 0.79 22.56
CA LEU A 221 22.53 0.56 21.92
C LEU A 221 21.92 1.82 21.27
N SER A 222 22.40 3.02 21.61
CA SER A 222 22.02 4.25 20.90
C SER A 222 22.68 4.38 19.52
N GLU A 223 23.78 3.67 19.28
CA GLU A 223 24.57 3.75 18.03
C GLU A 223 24.51 2.45 17.22
N SER A 224 24.23 1.31 17.87
CA SER A 224 24.24 -0.02 17.24
C SER A 224 22.82 -0.58 17.08
N SER A 225 22.46 -0.89 15.83
CA SER A 225 21.15 -1.48 15.49
C SER A 225 21.25 -2.96 15.11
N GLN A 226 22.41 -3.40 14.61
CA GLN A 226 22.73 -4.77 14.23
C GLN A 226 24.02 -5.25 14.90
N ASP A 227 24.25 -6.57 14.90
CA ASP A 227 25.44 -7.16 15.52
C ASP A 227 26.75 -6.69 14.87
N ALA A 228 26.69 -6.31 13.58
CA ALA A 228 27.82 -5.76 12.84
C ALA A 228 28.23 -4.35 13.30
N ASP A 229 27.30 -3.60 13.91
CA ASP A 229 27.54 -2.24 14.39
C ASP A 229 28.15 -2.21 15.80
N LEU A 230 28.27 -3.38 16.45
CA LEU A 230 28.72 -3.47 17.83
C LEU A 230 30.23 -3.18 17.94
N PRO A 231 30.66 -2.48 19.01
CA PRO A 231 32.07 -2.14 19.18
C PRO A 231 32.93 -3.38 19.43
N PRO A 232 34.23 -3.30 19.10
CA PRO A 232 35.19 -4.33 19.49
C PRO A 232 35.13 -4.61 21.00
N GLN A 233 35.29 -5.88 21.39
CA GLN A 233 35.21 -6.35 22.78
C GLN A 233 33.83 -6.31 23.44
N VAL A 234 32.74 -6.22 22.68
CA VAL A 234 31.36 -6.31 23.21
C VAL A 234 31.13 -7.55 24.08
N ASP A 235 31.75 -8.69 23.74
CA ASP A 235 31.61 -9.94 24.50
C ASP A 235 32.13 -9.81 25.95
N LYS A 236 33.21 -9.04 26.17
CA LYS A 236 33.70 -8.76 27.53
C LYS A 236 32.72 -7.91 28.32
N LYS A 237 32.03 -6.99 27.65
CA LYS A 237 31.03 -6.10 28.28
C LYS A 237 29.75 -6.87 28.62
N LEU A 238 29.31 -7.77 27.73
CA LEU A 238 28.25 -8.75 27.98
C LEU A 238 28.53 -9.58 29.23
N GLN A 239 29.70 -10.22 29.29
CA GLN A 239 30.11 -11.01 30.47
C GLN A 239 30.13 -10.18 31.76
N LYS A 240 30.59 -8.93 31.69
CA LYS A 240 30.61 -8.02 32.84
C LYS A 240 29.20 -7.68 33.32
N MET A 241 28.29 -7.39 32.40
CA MET A 241 26.87 -7.13 32.72
C MET A 241 26.21 -8.37 33.31
N GLU A 242 26.43 -9.56 32.72
CA GLU A 242 25.92 -10.84 33.24
C GLU A 242 26.39 -11.10 34.67
N ALA A 243 27.68 -10.90 34.96
CA ALA A 243 28.24 -11.07 36.30
C ALA A 243 27.60 -10.10 37.31
N VAL A 244 27.36 -8.85 36.93
CA VAL A 244 26.70 -7.86 37.77
C VAL A 244 25.23 -8.22 38.01
N ILE A 245 24.51 -8.65 36.98
CA ILE A 245 23.11 -9.11 37.09
C ILE A 245 23.03 -10.35 37.99
N ALA A 246 23.91 -11.34 37.81
CA ALA A 246 23.94 -12.55 38.62
C ALA A 246 24.19 -12.21 40.10
N LYS A 247 25.13 -11.29 40.36
CA LYS A 247 25.39 -10.79 41.71
C LYS A 247 24.19 -10.04 42.28
N ALA A 248 23.52 -9.19 41.51
CA ALA A 248 22.29 -8.52 41.94
C ALA A 248 21.16 -9.51 42.30
N LYS A 249 20.99 -10.57 41.50
CA LYS A 249 19.99 -11.64 41.75
C LYS A 249 20.26 -12.45 43.02
N SER A 250 21.50 -12.48 43.51
CA SER A 250 21.86 -13.21 44.74
C SER A 250 21.40 -12.51 46.03
N PHE A 251 21.00 -11.24 45.97
CA PHE A 251 20.50 -10.51 47.13
C PHE A 251 18.99 -10.67 47.30
N PRO A 252 18.48 -10.68 48.55
CA PRO A 252 17.05 -10.66 48.81
C PRO A 252 16.46 -9.32 48.37
N VAL A 253 15.83 -9.31 47.21
CA VAL A 253 15.11 -8.16 46.66
C VAL A 253 13.60 -8.40 46.72
N ASP A 254 12.83 -7.36 47.01
CA ASP A 254 11.37 -7.42 46.92
C ASP A 254 10.97 -7.60 45.44
N CYS A 255 10.45 -8.79 45.13
CA CYS A 255 10.05 -9.17 43.78
C CYS A 255 8.97 -8.25 43.22
N ASN A 256 8.11 -7.65 44.05
CA ASN A 256 7.08 -6.71 43.60
C ASN A 256 7.70 -5.44 42.99
N ASN A 257 8.85 -4.98 43.51
CA ASN A 257 9.54 -3.82 42.96
C ASN A 257 10.20 -4.13 41.60
N VAL A 258 10.74 -5.33 41.45
CA VAL A 258 11.35 -5.79 40.19
C VAL A 258 10.27 -6.03 39.14
N ASP A 259 9.17 -6.71 39.48
CA ASP A 259 8.01 -6.91 38.62
C ASP A 259 7.46 -5.56 38.15
N LYS A 260 7.15 -4.64 39.07
CA LYS A 260 6.66 -3.30 38.73
C LYS A 260 7.59 -2.57 37.76
N LYS A 261 8.91 -2.74 37.88
CA LYS A 261 9.88 -2.14 36.96
C LYS A 261 9.90 -2.83 35.59
N LEU A 262 9.78 -4.15 35.53
CA LEU A 262 9.66 -4.87 34.27
C LEU A 262 8.37 -4.50 33.54
N ARG A 263 7.23 -4.36 34.24
CA ARG A 263 5.97 -3.88 33.64
C ARG A 263 6.13 -2.49 33.03
N GLN A 264 6.76 -1.57 33.76
CA GLN A 264 7.06 -0.23 33.23
C GLN A 264 7.95 -0.27 31.98
N ILE A 265 8.92 -1.17 31.92
CA ILE A 265 9.79 -1.33 30.75
C ILE A 265 8.99 -1.91 29.57
N LEU A 266 8.13 -2.90 29.82
CA LEU A 266 7.26 -3.48 28.81
C LEU A 266 6.36 -2.41 28.18
N ASP A 267 5.65 -1.63 29.00
CA ASP A 267 4.79 -0.54 28.53
C ASP A 267 5.57 0.44 27.64
N LEU A 268 6.77 0.86 28.06
CA LEU A 268 7.63 1.75 27.28
C LEU A 268 8.07 1.14 25.94
N THR A 269 8.41 -0.15 25.92
CA THR A 269 8.82 -0.84 24.69
C THR A 269 7.65 -1.07 23.74
N GLU A 270 6.43 -1.28 24.25
CA GLU A 270 5.22 -1.37 23.44
C GLU A 270 4.89 0.00 22.80
N ASP A 271 5.04 1.09 23.55
CA ASP A 271 4.87 2.44 23.04
C ASP A 271 5.90 2.78 21.95
N GLU A 272 7.17 2.42 22.15
CA GLU A 272 8.24 2.59 21.17
C GLU A 272 7.97 1.78 19.89
N ALA A 273 7.57 0.52 20.03
CA ALA A 273 7.21 -0.33 18.89
C ALA A 273 6.00 0.25 18.13
N SER A 274 4.99 0.73 18.84
CA SER A 274 3.81 1.39 18.27
C SER A 274 4.16 2.67 17.54
N PHE A 275 5.09 3.47 18.07
CA PHE A 275 5.61 4.68 17.44
C PHE A 275 6.31 4.36 16.11
N HIS A 276 7.28 3.44 16.12
CA HIS A 276 7.99 3.06 14.89
C HIS A 276 7.09 2.39 13.86
N MET A 277 6.08 1.64 14.30
CA MET A 277 5.06 1.09 13.42
C MET A 277 4.28 2.18 12.70
N LYS A 278 3.79 3.20 13.43
CA LYS A 278 3.09 4.36 12.82
C LYS A 278 4.00 5.12 11.85
N GLN A 279 5.26 5.34 12.23
CA GLN A 279 6.25 6.00 11.37
C GLN A 279 6.48 5.20 10.07
N SER A 280 6.61 3.88 10.17
CA SER A 280 6.82 3.01 9.01
C SER A 280 5.62 3.01 8.06
N VAL A 281 4.41 2.99 8.61
CA VAL A 281 3.16 3.10 7.83
C VAL A 281 3.10 4.44 7.10
N PHE A 282 3.43 5.53 7.79
CA PHE A 282 3.48 6.85 7.15
C PHE A 282 4.48 6.87 6.00
N LEU A 283 5.69 6.34 6.21
CA LEU A 283 6.72 6.32 5.17
C LEU A 283 6.30 5.46 3.98
N TYR A 284 5.61 4.34 4.24
CA TYR A 284 4.99 3.54 3.19
C TYR A 284 3.95 4.33 2.41
N GLN A 285 3.04 5.05 3.09
CA GLN A 285 2.03 5.89 2.44
C GLN A 285 2.67 7.00 1.59
N LEU A 286 3.69 7.65 2.13
CA LEU A 286 4.44 8.68 1.40
C LEU A 286 5.08 8.08 0.14
N ALA A 287 5.71 6.91 0.25
CA ALA A 287 6.39 6.26 -0.87
C ALA A 287 5.44 5.81 -1.99
N VAL A 288 4.19 5.43 -1.66
CA VAL A 288 3.19 5.05 -2.69
C VAL A 288 2.43 6.22 -3.30
N GLN A 289 2.39 7.37 -2.62
CA GLN A 289 1.67 8.58 -3.10
C GLN A 289 2.59 9.60 -3.78
N THR A 290 3.90 9.50 -3.61
CA THR A 290 4.85 10.46 -4.19
C THR A 290 5.47 9.94 -5.49
N MET A 291 5.77 10.86 -6.40
CA MET A 291 6.45 10.54 -7.64
C MET A 291 7.93 10.15 -7.37
N PRO A 292 8.39 8.97 -7.84
CA PRO A 292 9.79 8.59 -7.77
C PRO A 292 10.70 9.59 -8.48
N LYS A 293 11.91 9.81 -7.95
CA LYS A 293 12.90 10.74 -8.51
C LYS A 293 13.25 10.44 -9.97
N SER A 294 13.27 9.16 -10.35
CA SER A 294 13.54 8.72 -11.72
C SER A 294 12.43 9.14 -12.69
N LEU A 295 11.15 9.01 -12.29
CA LEU A 295 10.02 9.46 -13.10
C LEU A 295 9.95 11.00 -13.17
N HIS A 296 10.27 11.68 -12.07
CA HIS A 296 10.37 13.14 -12.08
C HIS A 296 11.47 13.63 -13.04
N CYS A 297 12.65 13.00 -13.01
CA CYS A 297 13.73 13.26 -13.98
C CYS A 297 13.25 13.08 -15.42
N LEU A 298 12.54 11.97 -15.70
CA LEU A 298 12.01 11.66 -17.02
C LEU A 298 11.07 12.76 -17.52
N SER A 299 10.07 13.13 -16.70
CA SER A 299 9.12 14.19 -17.01
C SER A 299 9.81 15.52 -17.29
N MET A 300 10.71 15.95 -16.40
CA MET A 300 11.44 17.22 -16.56
C MET A 300 12.31 17.25 -17.82
N ARG A 301 13.01 16.15 -18.15
CA ARG A 301 13.86 16.09 -19.34
C ARG A 301 13.05 16.08 -20.63
N LEU A 302 11.91 15.40 -20.67
CA LEU A 302 11.02 15.39 -21.82
C LEU A 302 10.39 16.77 -22.05
N THR A 303 9.99 17.46 -20.98
CA THR A 303 9.51 18.85 -21.08
C THR A 303 10.59 19.77 -21.66
N VAL A 304 11.83 19.68 -21.18
CA VAL A 304 12.95 20.47 -21.73
C VAL A 304 13.20 20.13 -23.20
N GLU A 305 13.11 18.87 -23.59
CA GLU A 305 13.27 18.43 -24.98
C GLU A 305 12.16 19.00 -25.87
N HIS A 306 10.91 19.01 -25.39
CA HIS A 306 9.77 19.56 -26.12
C HIS A 306 9.99 21.02 -26.53
N PHE A 307 10.43 21.86 -25.59
CA PHE A 307 10.69 23.28 -25.85
C PHE A 307 12.00 23.55 -26.61
N LYS A 308 12.87 22.54 -26.76
CA LYS A 308 14.06 22.63 -27.61
C LYS A 308 13.79 22.24 -29.04
N SER A 309 12.87 21.30 -29.26
CA SER A 309 12.41 20.99 -30.61
C SER A 309 11.53 22.14 -31.11
N ASP A 310 11.75 22.58 -32.35
CA ASP A 310 10.79 23.41 -33.09
C ASP A 310 9.56 22.54 -33.41
N SER A 311 8.79 22.17 -32.39
CA SER A 311 7.57 21.41 -32.53
C SER A 311 6.50 22.34 -33.10
N LEU A 312 6.30 22.26 -34.42
CA LEU A 312 5.10 22.74 -35.07
C LEU A 312 3.87 22.12 -34.38
N GLU A 313 2.75 22.85 -34.35
CA GLU A 313 1.49 22.33 -33.84
C GLU A 313 1.15 21.00 -34.51
N ASP A 314 0.63 20.04 -33.74
CA ASP A 314 0.25 18.75 -34.30
C ASP A 314 -0.82 18.98 -35.37
N PRO A 315 -0.68 18.40 -36.58
CA PRO A 315 -1.77 18.40 -37.52
C PRO A 315 -2.96 17.72 -36.86
N ILE A 316 -4.07 18.46 -36.72
CA ILE A 316 -5.34 17.93 -36.20
C ILE A 316 -5.75 16.80 -37.15
N SER A 317 -5.55 15.56 -36.71
CA SER A 317 -5.97 14.40 -37.48
C SER A 317 -7.49 14.34 -37.47
N GLU A 318 -8.11 14.27 -38.65
CA GLU A 318 -9.56 14.05 -38.78
C GLU A 318 -10.00 12.78 -38.02
N LYS A 319 -9.08 11.82 -37.85
CA LYS A 319 -9.27 10.58 -37.06
C LYS A 319 -9.66 10.83 -35.61
N PHE A 320 -9.31 11.96 -35.01
CA PHE A 320 -9.63 12.24 -33.60
C PHE A 320 -11.13 12.45 -33.35
N SER A 321 -11.92 12.67 -34.39
CA SER A 321 -13.37 12.89 -34.30
C SER A 321 -14.18 11.94 -35.18
N ASP A 322 -13.56 10.93 -35.78
CA ASP A 322 -14.21 9.98 -36.69
C ASP A 322 -14.90 8.85 -35.89
N PRO A 323 -16.24 8.85 -35.77
CA PRO A 323 -16.94 7.88 -34.93
C PRO A 323 -16.86 6.44 -35.46
N SER A 324 -16.32 6.21 -36.67
CA SER A 324 -16.11 4.88 -37.23
C SER A 324 -14.86 4.17 -36.69
N LEU A 325 -13.98 4.90 -35.99
CA LEU A 325 -12.75 4.37 -35.39
C LEU A 325 -12.96 3.93 -33.94
N LEU A 326 -12.01 3.15 -33.42
CA LEU A 326 -12.05 2.65 -32.04
C LEU A 326 -11.32 3.64 -31.13
N HIS A 327 -12.09 4.39 -30.35
CA HIS A 327 -11.58 5.42 -29.46
C HIS A 327 -11.33 4.88 -28.05
N PHE A 328 -10.10 5.03 -27.60
CA PHE A 328 -9.65 4.71 -26.26
C PHE A 328 -9.35 5.99 -25.49
N VAL A 329 -9.81 6.08 -24.25
CA VAL A 329 -9.59 7.22 -23.37
C VAL A 329 -8.77 6.78 -22.17
N ILE A 330 -7.68 7.49 -21.90
CA ILE A 330 -6.79 7.27 -20.77
C ILE A 330 -6.62 8.60 -20.04
N ILE A 331 -6.92 8.63 -18.75
CA ILE A 331 -6.71 9.81 -17.90
C ILE A 331 -5.52 9.51 -17.00
N SER A 332 -4.44 10.28 -17.12
CA SER A 332 -3.18 9.99 -16.41
C SER A 332 -2.32 11.24 -16.24
N ASP A 333 -1.52 11.25 -15.19
CA ASP A 333 -0.38 12.16 -15.00
C ASP A 333 0.98 11.42 -15.14
N ASN A 334 0.95 10.13 -15.51
CA ASN A 334 2.11 9.26 -15.54
C ASN A 334 2.40 8.76 -16.96
N ILE A 335 3.53 9.24 -17.49
CA ILE A 335 4.02 8.97 -18.85
C ILE A 335 4.15 7.45 -19.10
N LEU A 336 4.72 6.71 -18.14
CA LEU A 336 4.97 5.28 -18.32
C LEU A 336 3.71 4.45 -18.16
N ALA A 337 2.84 4.82 -17.22
CA ALA A 337 1.55 4.19 -17.03
C ALA A 337 0.75 4.24 -18.34
N SER A 338 0.59 5.45 -18.90
CA SER A 338 -0.07 5.70 -20.18
C SER A 338 0.58 4.94 -21.35
N SER A 339 1.92 4.97 -21.42
CA SER A 339 2.69 4.26 -22.45
C SER A 339 2.45 2.75 -22.41
N VAL A 340 2.42 2.14 -21.22
CA VAL A 340 2.19 0.69 -21.07
C VAL A 340 0.76 0.30 -21.43
N VAL A 341 -0.25 1.09 -21.03
CA VAL A 341 -1.64 0.85 -21.44
C VAL A 341 -1.75 0.83 -22.96
N ILE A 342 -1.21 1.85 -23.64
CA ILE A 342 -1.26 1.96 -25.11
C ILE A 342 -0.46 0.83 -25.76
N ASN A 343 0.79 0.61 -25.35
CA ASN A 343 1.64 -0.43 -25.93
C ASN A 343 1.06 -1.83 -25.75
N SER A 344 0.54 -2.14 -24.55
CA SER A 344 -0.08 -3.43 -24.28
C SER A 344 -1.35 -3.61 -25.11
N THR A 345 -2.15 -2.57 -25.31
CA THR A 345 -3.34 -2.60 -26.17
C THR A 345 -2.96 -2.84 -27.64
N VAL A 346 -2.00 -2.08 -28.17
CA VAL A 346 -1.56 -2.14 -29.57
C VAL A 346 -0.79 -3.42 -29.92
N VAL A 347 -0.08 -4.02 -28.95
CA VAL A 347 0.63 -5.28 -29.15
C VAL A 347 -0.34 -6.46 -29.29
N HIS A 348 -1.47 -6.44 -28.58
CA HIS A 348 -2.46 -7.51 -28.60
C HIS A 348 -3.63 -7.28 -29.57
N ALA A 349 -3.70 -6.11 -30.19
CA ALA A 349 -4.70 -5.77 -31.21
C ALA A 349 -4.54 -6.61 -32.48
N ARG A 350 -5.67 -7.02 -33.09
CA ARG A 350 -5.66 -7.64 -34.43
C ARG A 350 -5.36 -6.62 -35.52
N ASP A 351 -5.99 -5.45 -35.46
CA ASP A 351 -5.76 -4.33 -36.36
C ASP A 351 -5.70 -3.01 -35.58
N SER A 352 -4.50 -2.54 -35.27
CA SER A 352 -4.27 -1.31 -34.52
C SER A 352 -4.42 -0.04 -35.36
N LYS A 353 -4.63 -0.13 -36.70
CA LYS A 353 -4.74 1.05 -37.57
C LYS A 353 -5.96 1.92 -37.27
N ASN A 354 -6.99 1.29 -36.74
CA ASN A 354 -8.26 1.91 -36.43
C ASN A 354 -8.33 2.39 -34.97
N PHE A 355 -7.24 2.25 -34.20
CA PHE A 355 -7.21 2.62 -32.79
C PHE A 355 -6.77 4.07 -32.66
N VAL A 356 -7.56 4.84 -31.92
CA VAL A 356 -7.29 6.25 -31.58
C VAL A 356 -7.25 6.35 -30.06
N PHE A 357 -6.11 6.75 -29.51
CA PHE A 357 -5.92 6.95 -28.08
C PHE A 357 -6.00 8.43 -27.75
N HIS A 358 -6.83 8.79 -26.78
CA HIS A 358 -6.90 10.13 -26.20
C HIS A 358 -6.35 10.06 -24.78
N VAL A 359 -5.17 10.65 -24.58
CA VAL A 359 -4.50 10.75 -23.29
C VAL A 359 -4.82 12.13 -22.70
N LEU A 360 -5.66 12.16 -21.67
CA LEU A 360 -6.00 13.38 -20.93
C LEU A 360 -5.07 13.54 -19.73
N THR A 361 -4.41 14.68 -19.65
CA THR A 361 -3.44 15.01 -18.60
C THR A 361 -3.62 16.46 -18.13
N ASP A 362 -2.96 16.81 -17.03
CA ASP A 362 -2.88 18.17 -16.50
C ASP A 362 -1.86 19.02 -17.27
N GLU A 363 -1.83 20.33 -16.97
CA GLU A 363 -0.86 21.24 -17.57
C GLU A 363 0.59 20.87 -17.27
N GLN A 364 0.86 20.31 -16.10
CA GLN A 364 2.21 20.01 -15.62
C GLN A 364 2.87 18.89 -16.42
N ASN A 365 2.09 17.87 -16.82
CA ASN A 365 2.60 16.69 -17.52
C ASN A 365 2.35 16.73 -19.03
N TYR A 366 1.52 17.67 -19.52
CA TYR A 366 1.14 17.79 -20.93
C TYR A 366 2.32 17.75 -21.90
N PHE A 367 3.30 18.63 -21.74
CA PHE A 367 4.43 18.73 -22.68
C PHE A 367 5.35 17.51 -22.62
N ALA A 368 5.56 16.93 -21.43
CA ALA A 368 6.35 15.73 -21.29
C ALA A 368 5.69 14.53 -21.98
N MET A 369 4.38 14.34 -21.77
CA MET A 369 3.60 13.29 -22.43
C MET A 369 3.54 13.47 -23.94
N LYS A 370 3.27 14.70 -24.41
CA LYS A 370 3.27 15.03 -25.82
C LYS A 370 4.60 14.66 -26.47
N GLN A 371 5.70 15.07 -25.85
CA GLN A 371 7.04 14.74 -26.32
C GLN A 371 7.34 13.24 -26.28
N TRP A 372 6.87 12.53 -25.26
CA TRP A 372 7.02 11.08 -25.18
C TRP A 372 6.38 10.37 -26.38
N PHE A 373 5.12 10.69 -26.70
CA PHE A 373 4.38 10.02 -27.76
C PHE A 373 4.81 10.44 -29.18
N ILE A 374 5.32 11.67 -29.36
CA ILE A 374 6.00 12.06 -30.61
C ILE A 374 7.23 11.18 -30.86
N ARG A 375 8.02 10.93 -29.82
CA ARG A 375 9.28 10.17 -29.91
C ARG A 375 9.05 8.66 -29.94
N ASN A 376 7.97 8.17 -29.35
CA ASN A 376 7.63 6.76 -29.23
C ASN A 376 6.31 6.45 -29.95
N PRO A 377 6.27 6.50 -31.30
CA PRO A 377 5.06 6.24 -32.06
C PRO A 377 4.58 4.79 -31.88
N CYS A 378 3.29 4.63 -31.60
CA CYS A 378 2.68 3.35 -31.26
C CYS A 378 2.18 2.60 -32.52
N LYS A 379 3.10 1.94 -33.23
CA LYS A 379 2.85 1.22 -34.49
C LYS A 379 2.03 2.07 -35.49
N GLN A 380 0.82 1.63 -35.83
CA GLN A 380 -0.09 2.27 -36.79
C GLN A 380 -1.30 2.94 -36.11
N SER A 381 -1.32 2.98 -34.78
CA SER A 381 -2.37 3.67 -34.01
C SER A 381 -2.10 5.17 -33.92
N THR A 382 -3.14 5.95 -33.68
CA THR A 382 -3.03 7.40 -33.50
C THR A 382 -3.13 7.73 -32.00
N VAL A 383 -2.25 8.60 -31.50
CA VAL A 383 -2.29 9.07 -30.11
C VAL A 383 -2.46 10.58 -30.08
N GLN A 384 -3.44 11.06 -29.33
CA GLN A 384 -3.69 12.47 -29.02
C GLN A 384 -3.42 12.71 -27.55
N VAL A 385 -2.63 13.73 -27.22
CA VAL A 385 -2.45 14.19 -25.84
C VAL A 385 -3.25 15.49 -25.67
N LEU A 386 -4.10 15.55 -24.66
CA LEU A 386 -4.99 16.67 -24.35
C LEU A 386 -4.70 17.19 -22.95
N ASN A 387 -4.57 18.52 -22.82
CA ASN A 387 -4.49 19.18 -21.52
C ASN A 387 -5.91 19.52 -21.06
N ILE A 388 -6.39 18.83 -20.02
CA ILE A 388 -7.77 18.98 -19.54
C ILE A 388 -8.08 20.38 -18.99
N GLU A 389 -7.07 21.07 -18.45
CA GLU A 389 -7.20 22.37 -17.76
C GLU A 389 -7.22 23.54 -18.76
N LYS A 390 -6.80 23.30 -20.01
CA LYS A 390 -6.85 24.27 -21.12
C LYS A 390 -8.02 24.07 -22.07
N LEU A 391 -8.82 23.02 -21.85
CA LEU A 391 -10.06 22.85 -22.59
C LEU A 391 -11.01 23.91 -22.03
N GLU A 392 -11.36 24.90 -22.86
CA GLU A 392 -12.29 26.02 -22.55
C GLU A 392 -13.72 25.49 -22.27
N LEU A 393 -13.85 24.66 -21.25
CA LEU A 393 -15.10 24.31 -20.64
C LEU A 393 -15.45 25.46 -19.68
N ASP A 394 -16.73 25.82 -19.55
CA ASP A 394 -17.24 26.95 -18.76
C ASP A 394 -16.90 26.93 -17.24
N ASP A 395 -15.97 26.09 -16.80
CA ASP A 395 -15.62 25.83 -15.40
C ASP A 395 -14.11 26.10 -15.16
N SER A 396 -13.80 27.29 -14.64
CA SER A 396 -12.43 27.82 -14.54
C SER A 396 -11.56 27.20 -13.43
N ASP A 397 -12.10 26.30 -12.61
CA ASP A 397 -11.41 25.66 -11.48
C ASP A 397 -11.13 24.17 -11.71
N MET A 398 -11.16 23.73 -12.97
CA MET A 398 -11.08 22.31 -13.31
C MET A 398 -9.66 21.76 -13.20
N LYS A 399 -9.49 20.78 -12.32
CA LYS A 399 -8.23 20.07 -12.09
C LYS A 399 -8.33 18.61 -12.56
N LEU A 400 -7.24 18.07 -13.11
CA LEU A 400 -7.16 16.64 -13.41
C LEU A 400 -7.42 15.81 -12.15
N SER A 401 -8.26 14.79 -12.26
CA SER A 401 -8.49 13.78 -11.24
C SER A 401 -8.44 12.39 -11.87
N LEU A 402 -7.58 11.53 -11.36
CA LEU A 402 -7.48 10.11 -11.76
C LEU A 402 -8.58 9.29 -11.12
N SER A 403 -8.83 8.08 -11.61
CA SER A 403 -9.80 7.13 -11.05
C SER A 403 -9.66 7.03 -9.53
N ALA A 404 -10.78 7.15 -8.83
CA ALA A 404 -10.81 7.25 -7.38
C ALA A 404 -10.71 5.85 -6.75
N GLU A 405 -9.64 5.61 -6.00
CA GLU A 405 -9.42 4.34 -5.29
C GLU A 405 -9.90 4.40 -3.84
N PHE A 406 -10.93 3.62 -3.53
CA PHE A 406 -11.50 3.51 -2.19
C PHE A 406 -11.04 2.24 -1.51
N ARG A 407 -10.33 2.39 -0.40
CA ARG A 407 -9.96 1.28 0.46
C ARG A 407 -11.13 0.87 1.34
N VAL A 408 -11.63 -0.35 1.16
CA VAL A 408 -12.69 -0.94 1.98
C VAL A 408 -12.13 -2.10 2.77
N SER A 409 -12.48 -2.22 4.05
CA SER A 409 -12.06 -3.34 4.90
C SER A 409 -13.25 -3.85 5.68
N PHE A 410 -13.47 -5.15 5.69
CA PHE A 410 -14.56 -5.77 6.43
C PHE A 410 -14.11 -7.08 7.09
N PRO A 411 -14.75 -7.47 8.21
CA PRO A 411 -14.55 -8.80 8.75
C PRO A 411 -15.11 -9.86 7.81
N SER A 412 -14.32 -10.89 7.49
CA SER A 412 -14.80 -12.00 6.66
C SER A 412 -15.91 -12.74 7.41
N GLY A 413 -17.04 -12.92 6.74
CA GLY A 413 -18.27 -13.50 7.28
C GLY A 413 -18.34 -15.03 7.18
N ASP A 414 -17.23 -15.75 7.31
CA ASP A 414 -17.25 -17.22 7.33
C ASP A 414 -17.11 -17.78 8.75
N LEU A 415 -18.15 -18.50 9.16
CA LEU A 415 -18.41 -19.09 10.48
C LEU A 415 -17.47 -20.23 10.90
N LEU A 416 -16.32 -20.43 10.26
CA LEU A 416 -15.37 -21.48 10.64
C LEU A 416 -13.91 -21.01 10.51
N ALA A 417 -13.29 -20.78 11.68
CA ALA A 417 -11.85 -20.88 11.92
C ALA A 417 -10.88 -20.09 11.00
N SER A 418 -11.18 -18.83 10.68
CA SER A 418 -10.15 -17.79 10.61
C SER A 418 -10.82 -16.42 10.61
N GLN A 419 -10.66 -15.64 11.68
CA GLN A 419 -10.91 -14.20 11.60
C GLN A 419 -9.92 -13.62 10.58
N GLN A 420 -10.34 -13.45 9.33
CA GLN A 420 -9.57 -12.78 8.29
C GLN A 420 -10.36 -11.53 7.92
N ASN A 421 -9.76 -10.36 8.03
CA ASN A 421 -10.39 -9.10 7.63
C ASN A 421 -9.75 -8.69 6.31
N ARG A 422 -10.43 -8.89 5.16
CA ARG A 422 -9.82 -8.58 3.87
C ARG A 422 -9.97 -7.10 3.53
N THR A 423 -8.86 -6.47 3.16
CA THR A 423 -8.86 -5.14 2.55
C THR A 423 -9.00 -5.29 1.04
N HIS A 424 -9.93 -4.53 0.44
CA HIS A 424 -10.12 -4.42 -1.00
C HIS A 424 -10.03 -2.96 -1.43
N TYR A 425 -9.58 -2.75 -2.66
CA TYR A 425 -9.55 -1.44 -3.30
C TYR A 425 -10.59 -1.40 -4.42
N LEU A 426 -11.53 -0.47 -4.33
CA LEU A 426 -12.52 -0.19 -5.36
C LEU A 426 -12.03 0.98 -6.20
N SER A 427 -11.92 0.82 -7.51
CA SER A 427 -11.61 1.92 -8.42
C SER A 427 -12.90 2.36 -9.11
N LEU A 428 -13.19 3.65 -9.12
CA LEU A 428 -14.35 4.24 -9.79
C LEU A 428 -13.95 5.51 -10.56
N PHE A 429 -14.86 5.96 -11.43
CA PHE A 429 -14.71 7.22 -12.13
C PHE A 429 -14.54 8.41 -11.17
N SER A 430 -13.59 9.26 -11.54
CA SER A 430 -13.33 10.56 -10.94
C SER A 430 -14.15 11.67 -11.59
N GLN A 431 -14.02 12.90 -11.09
CA GLN A 431 -14.70 14.06 -11.68
C GLN A 431 -14.32 14.27 -13.16
N SER A 432 -13.07 13.98 -13.54
CA SER A 432 -12.60 14.16 -14.93
C SER A 432 -13.32 13.25 -15.92
N HIS A 433 -13.78 12.07 -15.50
CA HIS A 433 -14.52 11.15 -16.36
C HIS A 433 -15.90 11.71 -16.76
N TYR A 434 -16.54 12.48 -15.88
CA TYR A 434 -17.84 13.09 -16.17
C TYR A 434 -17.78 14.24 -17.18
N LEU A 435 -16.58 14.61 -17.64
CA LEU A 435 -16.38 15.62 -18.68
C LEU A 435 -16.31 15.01 -20.08
N LEU A 436 -16.04 13.70 -20.18
CA LEU A 436 -15.84 13.00 -21.46
C LEU A 436 -16.97 13.24 -22.48
N PRO A 437 -18.27 13.27 -22.11
CA PRO A 437 -19.32 13.51 -23.10
C PRO A 437 -19.30 14.92 -23.70
N LYS A 438 -18.75 15.91 -22.99
CA LYS A 438 -18.53 17.28 -23.48
C LYS A 438 -17.25 17.36 -24.32
N LEU A 439 -16.19 16.69 -23.88
CA LEU A 439 -14.90 16.68 -24.58
C LEU A 439 -14.95 15.94 -25.92
N PHE A 440 -15.77 14.89 -26.00
CA PHE A 440 -15.94 14.05 -27.16
C PHE A 440 -17.39 14.12 -27.66
N ASP A 441 -17.85 15.34 -27.95
CA ASP A 441 -19.21 15.65 -28.40
C ASP A 441 -19.60 14.95 -29.72
N LYS A 442 -18.62 14.76 -30.62
CA LYS A 442 -18.78 14.06 -31.91
C LYS A 442 -18.73 12.54 -31.81
N LEU A 443 -18.27 11.97 -30.70
CA LEU A 443 -18.14 10.53 -30.54
C LEU A 443 -19.38 9.96 -29.83
N GLU A 444 -19.82 8.79 -30.27
CA GLU A 444 -20.97 8.09 -29.68
C GLU A 444 -20.56 7.05 -28.64
N LYS A 445 -19.38 6.44 -28.79
CA LYS A 445 -18.87 5.38 -27.91
C LYS A 445 -17.38 5.57 -27.69
N VAL A 446 -16.89 5.20 -26.51
CA VAL A 446 -15.45 5.14 -26.18
C VAL A 446 -15.16 3.96 -25.26
N VAL A 447 -13.92 3.47 -25.26
CA VAL A 447 -13.41 2.53 -24.25
C VAL A 447 -12.48 3.29 -23.32
N ILE A 448 -12.80 3.33 -22.03
CA ILE A 448 -11.96 3.94 -21.00
C ILE A 448 -11.07 2.86 -20.39
N LEU A 449 -9.78 3.15 -20.29
CA LEU A 449 -8.78 2.32 -19.63
C LEU A 449 -8.11 3.15 -18.54
N ASP A 450 -8.10 2.66 -17.30
CA ASP A 450 -7.32 3.30 -16.23
C ASP A 450 -5.83 3.20 -16.57
N ASP A 451 -5.00 4.13 -16.09
CA ASP A 451 -3.58 4.17 -16.44
C ASP A 451 -2.74 3.04 -15.80
N ASP A 452 -3.33 2.34 -14.84
CA ASP A 452 -2.77 1.24 -14.09
C ASP A 452 -3.24 -0.13 -14.59
N VAL A 453 -3.57 -0.24 -15.87
CA VAL A 453 -3.94 -1.53 -16.50
C VAL A 453 -2.91 -2.05 -17.50
N VAL A 454 -2.92 -3.37 -17.71
CA VAL A 454 -2.17 -4.04 -18.79
C VAL A 454 -3.11 -4.89 -19.59
N VAL A 455 -3.17 -4.65 -20.90
CA VAL A 455 -3.99 -5.42 -21.83
C VAL A 455 -3.22 -6.64 -22.32
N GLN A 456 -3.85 -7.82 -22.26
CA GLN A 456 -3.31 -9.11 -22.69
C GLN A 456 -4.06 -9.73 -23.88
N ARG A 457 -5.20 -9.14 -24.28
CA ARG A 457 -6.04 -9.65 -25.39
C ARG A 457 -6.64 -8.51 -26.21
N ASP A 458 -7.01 -8.82 -27.43
CA ASP A 458 -7.68 -7.90 -28.36
C ASP A 458 -9.00 -7.38 -27.78
N LEU A 459 -9.15 -6.05 -27.71
CA LEU A 459 -10.32 -5.38 -27.14
C LEU A 459 -11.36 -4.99 -28.19
N SER A 460 -11.06 -5.13 -29.50
CA SER A 460 -12.00 -4.82 -30.57
C SER A 460 -13.40 -5.43 -30.42
N PRO A 461 -13.58 -6.68 -29.91
CA PRO A 461 -14.91 -7.25 -29.72
C PRO A 461 -15.82 -6.47 -28.75
N LEU A 462 -15.27 -5.59 -27.91
CA LEU A 462 -16.05 -4.74 -27.00
C LEU A 462 -16.78 -3.62 -27.74
N TRP A 463 -16.36 -3.26 -28.94
CA TRP A 463 -16.95 -2.16 -29.70
C TRP A 463 -18.36 -2.50 -30.18
N ASP A 464 -18.56 -3.75 -30.61
CA ASP A 464 -19.84 -4.27 -31.11
C ASP A 464 -20.73 -4.84 -29.99
N LEU A 465 -20.32 -4.68 -28.72
CA LEU A 465 -21.09 -5.13 -27.58
C LEU A 465 -22.44 -4.41 -27.51
N ASP A 466 -23.52 -5.18 -27.53
CA ASP A 466 -24.85 -4.70 -27.16
C ASP A 466 -24.91 -4.56 -25.63
N MET A 467 -24.97 -3.31 -25.17
CA MET A 467 -25.05 -2.99 -23.74
C MET A 467 -26.49 -2.92 -23.22
N GLU A 468 -27.49 -3.41 -23.98
CA GLU A 468 -28.89 -3.48 -23.56
C GLU A 468 -29.47 -2.12 -23.11
N GLY A 469 -29.04 -1.05 -23.77
CA GLY A 469 -29.41 0.32 -23.38
C GLY A 469 -28.87 0.73 -22.01
N LYS A 470 -27.71 0.22 -21.60
CA LYS A 470 -26.93 0.74 -20.46
C LYS A 470 -25.87 1.71 -20.94
N VAL A 471 -25.43 2.61 -20.05
CA VAL A 471 -24.46 3.66 -20.37
C VAL A 471 -23.02 3.14 -20.28
N ASN A 472 -22.75 2.26 -19.31
CA ASN A 472 -21.41 1.79 -18.98
C ASN A 472 -21.35 0.26 -18.95
N GLY A 473 -20.54 -0.35 -19.81
CA GLY A 473 -20.16 -1.76 -19.72
C GLY A 473 -18.93 -1.91 -18.83
N ALA A 474 -19.06 -2.56 -17.68
CA ALA A 474 -17.98 -2.71 -16.70
C ALA A 474 -17.98 -4.11 -16.06
N VAL A 475 -16.82 -4.58 -15.61
CA VAL A 475 -16.74 -5.79 -14.78
C VAL A 475 -17.32 -5.50 -13.39
N LYS A 476 -18.15 -6.41 -12.88
CA LYS A 476 -18.74 -6.29 -11.55
C LYS A 476 -17.86 -6.99 -10.51
N SER A 477 -17.56 -6.30 -9.42
CA SER A 477 -16.94 -6.86 -8.24
C SER A 477 -18.00 -7.16 -7.18
N CYS A 478 -18.25 -8.44 -6.95
CA CYS A 478 -19.17 -8.92 -5.92
C CYS A 478 -18.47 -9.19 -4.57
N THR A 479 -17.16 -8.93 -4.50
CA THR A 479 -16.34 -9.09 -3.28
C THR A 479 -16.75 -8.10 -2.20
N VAL A 480 -17.20 -6.92 -2.60
CA VAL A 480 -17.82 -5.93 -1.72
C VAL A 480 -19.25 -5.71 -2.20
N ARG A 481 -20.20 -5.83 -1.28
CA ARG A 481 -21.62 -5.57 -1.55
C ARG A 481 -21.98 -4.15 -1.18
N LEU A 482 -22.93 -3.57 -1.90
CA LEU A 482 -23.37 -2.19 -1.71
C LEU A 482 -23.83 -1.92 -0.26
N GLY A 483 -24.55 -2.85 0.36
CA GLY A 483 -25.01 -2.75 1.75
C GLY A 483 -23.91 -2.79 2.80
N GLN A 484 -22.69 -3.23 2.45
CA GLN A 484 -21.54 -3.19 3.35
C GLN A 484 -20.94 -1.78 3.43
N LEU A 485 -21.20 -0.90 2.46
CA LEU A 485 -20.69 0.47 2.47
C LEU A 485 -21.57 1.35 3.36
N ARG A 486 -21.07 1.68 4.56
CA ARG A 486 -21.78 2.55 5.55
C ARG A 486 -22.19 3.91 4.99
N SER A 487 -21.42 4.44 4.03
CA SER A 487 -21.68 5.69 3.34
C SER A 487 -23.06 5.65 2.65
N LEU A 488 -23.46 4.50 2.10
CA LEU A 488 -24.71 4.34 1.35
C LEU A 488 -25.96 4.12 2.22
N LYS A 489 -25.88 4.33 3.54
CA LYS A 489 -27.06 4.23 4.43
C LYS A 489 -28.16 5.24 4.10
N ARG A 490 -27.88 6.22 3.25
CA ARG A 490 -28.81 7.25 2.76
C ARG A 490 -29.05 7.09 1.25
N GLY A 491 -29.64 5.98 0.85
CA GLY A 491 -30.05 5.73 -0.54
C GLY A 491 -30.93 4.49 -0.66
N ASN A 492 -31.82 4.46 -1.67
CA ASN A 492 -32.67 3.31 -1.94
C ASN A 492 -31.93 2.31 -2.84
N PHE A 493 -30.99 1.60 -2.23
CA PHE A 493 -30.09 0.69 -2.92
C PHE A 493 -30.42 -0.77 -2.62
N ASP A 494 -30.26 -1.64 -3.61
CA ASP A 494 -30.18 -3.06 -3.33
C ASP A 494 -28.88 -3.36 -2.57
N THR A 495 -29.03 -3.67 -1.29
CA THR A 495 -27.91 -4.00 -0.39
C THR A 495 -27.06 -5.18 -0.88
N ASN A 496 -27.62 -6.07 -1.72
CA ASN A 496 -26.93 -7.23 -2.27
C ASN A 496 -26.32 -6.98 -3.66
N ALA A 497 -26.50 -5.78 -4.23
CA ALA A 497 -25.92 -5.45 -5.51
C ALA A 497 -24.38 -5.51 -5.48
N CYS A 498 -23.81 -6.07 -6.54
CA CYS A 498 -22.37 -6.00 -6.78
C CYS A 498 -21.98 -4.60 -7.24
N LEU A 499 -20.80 -4.17 -6.85
CA LEU A 499 -20.23 -2.92 -7.33
C LEU A 499 -19.67 -3.12 -8.74
N TRP A 500 -19.58 -2.05 -9.51
CA TRP A 500 -18.80 -2.03 -10.74
C TRP A 500 -17.43 -1.42 -10.47
N MET A 501 -16.45 -1.72 -11.31
CA MET A 501 -15.11 -1.15 -11.20
C MET A 501 -14.74 -0.38 -12.46
N SER A 502 -13.94 0.68 -12.31
CA SER A 502 -13.19 1.26 -13.42
C SER A 502 -12.02 0.35 -13.81
N GLY A 503 -11.22 0.78 -14.80
CA GLY A 503 -10.09 0.04 -15.35
C GLY A 503 -10.37 -0.49 -16.75
N LEU A 504 -11.61 -0.96 -16.98
CA LEU A 504 -12.14 -1.24 -18.31
C LEU A 504 -13.61 -0.87 -18.34
N ASN A 505 -13.94 0.16 -19.12
CA ASN A 505 -15.30 0.62 -19.27
C ASN A 505 -15.62 0.88 -20.74
N VAL A 506 -16.69 0.26 -21.24
CA VAL A 506 -17.25 0.60 -22.56
C VAL A 506 -18.35 1.61 -22.33
N VAL A 507 -18.17 2.84 -22.80
CA VAL A 507 -19.08 3.94 -22.50
C VAL A 507 -19.82 4.39 -23.75
N ASP A 508 -21.15 4.39 -23.68
CA ASP A 508 -22.03 5.01 -24.66
C ASP A 508 -22.21 6.49 -24.31
N LEU A 509 -21.44 7.36 -24.97
CA LEU A 509 -21.46 8.80 -24.77
C LEU A 509 -22.76 9.42 -25.28
N ALA A 510 -23.37 8.88 -26.33
CA ALA A 510 -24.65 9.38 -26.83
C ALA A 510 -25.75 9.20 -25.78
N ARG A 511 -25.81 8.02 -25.15
CA ARG A 511 -26.74 7.73 -24.07
C ARG A 511 -26.39 8.45 -22.78
N TRP A 512 -25.11 8.60 -22.47
CA TRP A 512 -24.64 9.41 -21.34
C TRP A 512 -25.17 10.84 -21.42
N ARG A 513 -25.08 11.47 -22.60
CA ARG A 513 -25.64 12.80 -22.87
C ARG A 513 -27.16 12.79 -22.77
N ALA A 514 -27.84 11.84 -23.41
CA ALA A 514 -29.30 11.76 -23.43
C ALA A 514 -29.92 11.61 -22.03
N LEU A 515 -29.23 10.93 -21.11
CA LEU A 515 -29.68 10.72 -19.74
C LEU A 515 -29.17 11.78 -18.74
N GLY A 516 -28.31 12.72 -19.16
CA GLY A 516 -27.74 13.74 -18.27
C GLY A 516 -26.96 13.14 -17.09
N VAL A 517 -26.13 12.11 -17.35
CA VAL A 517 -25.42 11.35 -16.31
C VAL A 517 -24.42 12.25 -15.56
N SER A 518 -23.77 13.19 -16.25
CA SER A 518 -22.84 14.15 -15.64
C SER A 518 -23.57 15.11 -14.69
N GLU A 519 -24.72 15.62 -15.10
CA GLU A 519 -25.57 16.50 -14.29
C GLU A 519 -26.12 15.77 -13.07
N THR A 520 -26.49 14.50 -13.24
CA THR A 520 -26.96 13.62 -12.15
C THR A 520 -25.87 13.40 -11.11
N TYR A 521 -24.64 13.11 -11.53
CA TYR A 521 -23.49 13.01 -10.62
C TYR A 521 -23.25 14.31 -9.84
N GLN A 522 -23.22 15.44 -10.54
CA GLN A 522 -23.01 16.75 -9.89
C GLN A 522 -24.10 17.07 -8.87
N LYS A 523 -25.35 16.69 -9.16
CA LYS A 523 -26.46 16.83 -8.22
C LYS A 523 -26.22 16.01 -6.95
N TYR A 524 -25.95 14.71 -7.07
CA TYR A 524 -25.72 13.84 -5.91
C TYR A 524 -24.49 14.26 -5.09
N TYR A 525 -23.42 14.67 -5.78
CA TYR A 525 -22.21 15.15 -5.11
C TYR A 525 -22.50 16.40 -4.26
N LYS A 526 -23.21 17.40 -4.82
CA LYS A 526 -23.59 18.63 -4.09
C LYS A 526 -24.57 18.36 -2.94
N GLU A 527 -25.56 17.49 -3.15
CA GLU A 527 -26.51 17.10 -2.11
C GLU A 527 -25.78 16.47 -0.91
N GLN A 528 -24.87 15.54 -1.16
CA GLN A 528 -24.15 14.85 -0.09
C GLN A 528 -23.10 15.76 0.60
N MET A 529 -22.49 16.71 -0.10
CA MET A 529 -21.67 17.76 0.53
C MET A 529 -22.47 18.62 1.52
N SER A 530 -23.73 18.95 1.19
CA SER A 530 -24.56 19.83 2.03
C SER A 530 -24.99 19.21 3.37
N ILE A 531 -24.90 17.88 3.46
CA ILE A 531 -25.36 17.08 4.60
C ILE A 531 -24.31 17.01 5.73
N GLY A 532 -23.05 17.33 5.44
CA GLY A 532 -22.01 17.71 6.41
C GLY A 532 -21.63 16.67 7.47
N ASP A 533 -20.75 15.72 7.11
CA ASP A 533 -19.80 15.04 8.04
C ASP A 533 -18.85 14.04 7.34
N GLU A 534 -18.99 13.84 6.01
CA GLU A 534 -18.24 12.83 5.27
C GLU A 534 -17.05 13.41 4.48
N SER A 535 -16.00 12.60 4.32
CA SER A 535 -14.86 12.93 3.45
C SER A 535 -15.30 13.11 2.00
N SER A 536 -14.66 14.02 1.25
CA SER A 536 -14.88 14.27 -0.19
C SER A 536 -14.89 12.97 -1.02
N GLU A 537 -14.05 12.01 -0.64
CA GLU A 537 -13.93 10.70 -1.25
C GLU A 537 -15.18 9.85 -1.02
N ALA A 538 -15.66 9.75 0.22
CA ALA A 538 -16.91 9.05 0.51
C ALA A 538 -18.08 9.66 -0.27
N ILE A 539 -18.15 10.99 -0.38
CA ILE A 539 -19.16 11.71 -1.17
C ILE A 539 -19.06 11.32 -2.66
N ALA A 540 -17.86 11.33 -3.23
CA ALA A 540 -17.63 10.94 -4.63
C ALA A 540 -18.00 9.48 -4.91
N LEU A 541 -17.67 8.57 -3.98
CA LEU A 541 -18.06 7.16 -4.03
C LEU A 541 -19.58 7.00 -4.08
N GLN A 542 -20.28 7.67 -3.17
CA GLN A 542 -21.75 7.60 -3.11
C GLN A 542 -22.39 8.16 -4.38
N ALA A 543 -21.97 9.36 -4.80
CA ALA A 543 -22.49 10.01 -5.98
C ALA A 543 -22.28 9.14 -7.23
N SER A 544 -21.10 8.54 -7.38
CA SER A 544 -20.81 7.65 -8.52
C SER A 544 -21.69 6.39 -8.51
N LEU A 545 -21.89 5.77 -7.34
CA LEU A 545 -22.73 4.58 -7.23
C LEU A 545 -24.22 4.88 -7.47
N LEU A 546 -24.72 6.03 -6.99
CA LEU A 546 -26.09 6.51 -7.26
C LEU A 546 -26.29 6.79 -8.75
N THR A 547 -25.37 7.53 -9.36
CA THR A 547 -25.48 7.93 -10.77
C THR A 547 -25.55 6.74 -11.73
N PHE A 548 -24.80 5.68 -11.43
CA PHE A 548 -24.77 4.48 -12.28
C PHE A 548 -25.74 3.38 -11.85
N GLN A 549 -26.65 3.65 -10.91
CA GLN A 549 -27.68 2.69 -10.52
C GLN A 549 -28.51 2.30 -11.75
N ASP A 550 -28.58 1.00 -12.03
CA ASP A 550 -29.24 0.43 -13.20
C ASP A 550 -28.74 0.93 -14.57
N GLN A 551 -27.57 1.60 -14.62
CA GLN A 551 -26.93 2.07 -15.87
C GLN A 551 -25.69 1.28 -16.27
N VAL A 552 -25.41 0.17 -15.57
CA VAL A 552 -24.23 -0.68 -15.81
C VAL A 552 -24.60 -2.01 -16.46
N TYR A 553 -24.01 -2.28 -17.63
CA TYR A 553 -23.97 -3.60 -18.25
C TYR A 553 -22.82 -4.40 -17.66
N ALA A 554 -23.10 -5.64 -17.23
CA ALA A 554 -22.09 -6.48 -16.58
C ALA A 554 -21.23 -7.19 -17.63
N LEU A 555 -19.94 -6.84 -17.69
CA LEU A 555 -18.97 -7.60 -18.48
C LEU A 555 -18.62 -8.92 -17.76
N ASP A 556 -18.33 -9.95 -18.55
CA ASP A 556 -17.78 -11.23 -18.08
C ASP A 556 -16.44 -11.01 -17.35
N ASP A 557 -16.26 -11.69 -16.21
CA ASP A 557 -15.07 -11.58 -15.35
C ASP A 557 -13.74 -11.87 -16.07
N LYS A 558 -13.77 -12.54 -17.23
CA LYS A 558 -12.57 -12.75 -18.06
C LYS A 558 -12.03 -11.44 -18.66
N TRP A 559 -12.81 -10.37 -18.70
CA TRP A 559 -12.41 -9.12 -19.33
C TRP A 559 -11.40 -8.34 -18.49
N ALA A 560 -11.54 -8.33 -17.16
CA ALA A 560 -10.59 -7.64 -16.29
C ALA A 560 -10.41 -8.37 -14.96
N LEU A 561 -9.16 -8.54 -14.56
CA LEU A 561 -8.77 -9.07 -13.25
C LEU A 561 -8.15 -7.95 -12.42
N SER A 562 -8.83 -7.60 -11.33
CA SER A 562 -8.37 -6.61 -10.35
C SER A 562 -7.61 -7.25 -9.20
N GLY A 563 -6.80 -6.44 -8.51
CA GLY A 563 -6.10 -6.78 -7.28
C GLY A 563 -4.58 -6.73 -7.37
N LEU A 564 -4.00 -6.53 -8.56
CA LEU A 564 -2.55 -6.63 -8.74
C LEU A 564 -1.77 -5.52 -8.01
N GLY A 565 -2.46 -4.47 -7.53
CA GLY A 565 -1.88 -3.39 -6.73
C GLY A 565 -1.99 -3.60 -5.21
N TYR A 566 -2.49 -4.74 -4.71
CA TYR A 566 -2.51 -5.00 -3.26
C TYR A 566 -2.57 -6.48 -2.83
N ASP A 567 -2.97 -7.41 -3.71
CA ASP A 567 -3.14 -8.83 -3.38
C ASP A 567 -1.96 -9.68 -3.85
N TYR A 568 -1.17 -10.18 -2.91
CA TYR A 568 0.01 -11.04 -3.18
C TYR A 568 -0.33 -12.46 -3.66
N TYR A 569 -1.60 -12.86 -3.57
CA TYR A 569 -2.01 -14.27 -3.69
C TYR A 569 -2.94 -14.53 -4.88
N ILE A 570 -2.87 -13.68 -5.91
CA ILE A 570 -3.67 -13.85 -7.13
C ILE A 570 -3.22 -15.12 -7.87
N ASN A 571 -4.20 -15.96 -8.21
CA ASN A 571 -3.96 -17.20 -8.92
C ASN A 571 -3.34 -16.97 -10.31
N ALA A 572 -2.22 -17.64 -10.60
CA ALA A 572 -1.51 -17.49 -11.87
C ALA A 572 -2.35 -17.84 -13.11
N GLN A 573 -3.28 -18.80 -13.01
CA GLN A 573 -4.18 -19.15 -14.10
C GLN A 573 -5.23 -18.05 -14.33
N ALA A 574 -5.70 -17.37 -13.29
CA ALA A 574 -6.57 -16.21 -13.43
C ALA A 574 -5.85 -15.08 -14.18
N ILE A 575 -4.60 -14.78 -13.80
CA ILE A 575 -3.75 -13.79 -14.49
C ILE A 575 -3.60 -14.15 -15.97
N LYS A 576 -3.32 -15.41 -16.29
CA LYS A 576 -3.16 -15.87 -17.69
C LYS A 576 -4.46 -15.78 -18.50
N ASN A 577 -5.61 -15.94 -17.85
CA ASN A 577 -6.91 -16.00 -18.53
C ASN A 577 -7.55 -14.62 -18.74
N ALA A 578 -7.20 -13.62 -17.93
CA ALA A 578 -7.79 -12.29 -17.99
C ALA A 578 -7.35 -11.52 -19.25
N ALA A 579 -8.27 -10.81 -19.89
CA ALA A 579 -7.97 -9.91 -21.00
C ALA A 579 -7.24 -8.65 -20.54
N ILE A 580 -7.53 -8.16 -19.33
CA ILE A 580 -6.88 -7.02 -18.70
C ILE A 580 -6.45 -7.36 -17.28
N LEU A 581 -5.27 -6.90 -16.90
CA LEU A 581 -4.75 -6.94 -15.54
C LEU A 581 -4.81 -5.53 -14.96
N HIS A 582 -5.55 -5.34 -13.88
CA HIS A 582 -5.76 -4.05 -13.24
C HIS A 582 -4.97 -4.00 -11.92
N TYR A 583 -4.04 -3.05 -11.82
CA TYR A 583 -3.17 -2.81 -10.67
C TYR A 583 -3.81 -1.85 -9.66
N ASN A 584 -5.13 -1.94 -9.48
CA ASN A 584 -5.85 -1.14 -8.49
C ASN A 584 -5.27 -1.37 -7.09
N GLY A 585 -5.12 -0.30 -6.33
CA GLY A 585 -4.45 -0.25 -5.03
C GLY A 585 -3.07 0.40 -5.06
N ASN A 586 -2.47 0.52 -3.88
CA ASN A 586 -1.29 1.37 -3.66
C ASN A 586 0.01 0.83 -4.28
N MET A 587 0.12 -0.46 -4.56
CA MET A 587 1.38 -1.11 -4.94
C MET A 587 1.55 -1.15 -6.46
N LYS A 588 1.57 0.05 -7.07
CA LYS A 588 1.65 0.22 -8.53
C LYS A 588 2.97 -0.33 -9.12
N PRO A 589 2.96 -0.85 -10.35
CA PRO A 589 4.12 -1.55 -10.93
C PRO A 589 5.29 -0.64 -11.28
N TRP A 590 5.09 0.68 -11.39
CA TRP A 590 6.16 1.67 -11.58
C TRP A 590 6.81 2.15 -10.28
N LEU A 591 6.33 1.68 -9.13
CA LEU A 591 6.89 2.01 -7.83
C LEU A 591 7.87 0.92 -7.37
N GLU A 592 8.85 1.30 -6.55
CA GLU A 592 9.75 0.33 -5.90
C GLU A 592 8.95 -0.67 -5.04
N LEU A 593 7.90 -0.18 -4.37
CA LEU A 593 6.99 -0.97 -3.54
C LEU A 593 5.98 -1.82 -4.33
N GLY A 594 5.98 -1.78 -5.66
CA GLY A 594 5.11 -2.64 -6.48
C GLY A 594 5.36 -4.13 -6.22
N ILE A 595 4.32 -4.97 -6.31
CA ILE A 595 4.42 -6.40 -6.01
C ILE A 595 5.35 -7.09 -7.02
N PRO A 596 6.53 -7.60 -6.63
CA PRO A 596 7.57 -8.05 -7.57
C PRO A 596 7.11 -9.08 -8.60
N ASN A 597 6.24 -10.01 -8.18
CA ASN A 597 5.72 -11.08 -9.03
C ASN A 597 4.88 -10.56 -10.21
N TYR A 598 4.26 -9.39 -10.08
CA TYR A 598 3.37 -8.84 -11.11
C TYR A 598 4.05 -7.79 -11.98
N LYS A 599 5.13 -7.15 -11.51
CA LYS A 599 5.86 -6.11 -12.26
C LYS A 599 6.31 -6.58 -13.64
N ASN A 600 6.59 -7.87 -13.82
CA ASN A 600 7.00 -8.44 -15.10
C ASN A 600 5.92 -8.39 -16.20
N TYR A 601 4.63 -8.34 -15.86
CA TYR A 601 3.56 -8.16 -16.86
C TYR A 601 3.50 -6.73 -17.37
N TRP A 602 3.83 -5.75 -16.53
CA TRP A 602 3.87 -4.33 -16.90
C TRP A 602 5.19 -3.98 -17.61
N ARG A 603 6.35 -4.36 -17.02
CA ARG A 603 7.70 -4.01 -17.51
C ARG A 603 7.99 -4.48 -18.94
N ARG A 604 7.35 -5.55 -19.43
CA ARG A 604 7.57 -6.06 -20.79
C ARG A 604 7.07 -5.12 -21.90
N HIS A 605 6.21 -4.16 -21.55
CA HIS A 605 5.65 -3.17 -22.49
C HIS A 605 6.39 -1.83 -22.47
N LEU A 606 7.49 -1.73 -21.71
CA LEU A 606 8.37 -0.57 -21.73
C LEU A 606 9.46 -0.69 -22.81
N SER A 607 9.70 0.41 -23.51
CA SER A 607 10.79 0.56 -24.47
C SER A 607 12.15 0.67 -23.76
N ARG A 608 12.80 -0.45 -23.47
CA ARG A 608 14.08 -0.49 -22.72
C ARG A 608 15.25 0.22 -23.41
N GLU A 609 15.14 0.50 -24.69
CA GLU A 609 16.17 1.16 -25.50
C GLU A 609 16.06 2.69 -25.48
N ASP A 610 15.05 3.26 -24.80
CA ASP A 610 14.89 4.72 -24.71
C ASP A 610 15.95 5.34 -23.79
N ARG A 611 16.73 6.26 -24.36
CA ARG A 611 17.83 6.95 -23.68
C ARG A 611 17.38 7.79 -22.47
N PHE A 612 16.18 8.35 -22.47
CA PHE A 612 15.69 9.12 -21.31
C PHE A 612 15.42 8.18 -20.13
N LEU A 613 14.96 6.96 -20.38
CA LEU A 613 14.80 5.96 -19.32
C LEU A 613 16.14 5.57 -18.70
N SER A 614 17.16 5.30 -19.53
CA SER A 614 18.49 4.96 -19.02
C SER A 614 19.12 6.12 -18.26
N ASP A 615 19.06 7.34 -18.82
CA ASP A 615 19.73 8.48 -18.22
C ASP A 615 19.08 8.94 -16.90
N CYS A 616 17.77 8.68 -16.73
CA CYS A 616 17.04 8.97 -15.49
C CYS A 616 16.99 7.78 -14.52
N ASN A 617 17.73 6.71 -14.81
CA ASN A 617 17.75 5.47 -14.02
C ASN A 617 16.33 4.93 -13.73
N VAL A 618 15.49 4.93 -14.76
CA VAL A 618 14.12 4.45 -14.69
C VAL A 618 14.15 2.93 -14.81
N ASN A 619 14.17 2.26 -13.66
CA ASN A 619 14.12 0.81 -13.56
C ASN A 619 12.92 0.36 -12.71
N PRO A 620 11.69 0.55 -13.22
CA PRO A 620 10.47 0.16 -12.55
C PRO A 620 10.43 -1.35 -12.37
#